data_AF-A0A7L5BLC9-F1
#
_entry.id   AF-A0A7L5BLC9-F1
#
_cell.length_a   1.000
_cell.length_b   1.000
_cell.length_c   1.000
_cell.angle_alpha   90.00
_cell.angle_beta   90.00
_cell.angle_gamma   90.00
#
_symmetry.space_group_name_H-M   'P 1'
#
loop_
_entity.id
_entity.type
_entity.pdbx_description
1 polymer ?
#
loop_
_entity_poly.entity_id
_entity_poly.type
_entity_poly.pdbx_seq_one_letter_code
_entity_poly.pdbx_strand_id
1 'polypeptide(L)'
;MAKRPRSPNGINVHRFLEGYGIKVLPYTDARGWKDRPANVVYGGRTVARLMRRDMELTGLVVRCIQTSNPTCFDDVVILSVWRFISAHMAHRKAPDVIQEFGRVDLAHIKKRAHRLVNGSYGRMGKTWEKIGTLLADAMIEQEHAA
;
A
#
# COMPACT_ATOMS: atom_id res chain seq x y z
N MET A 1 -27.04 -19.50 -5.69
CA MET A 1 -25.85 -18.78 -6.21
C MET A 1 -24.72 -19.77 -6.41
N ALA A 2 -24.38 -20.12 -7.65
CA ALA A 2 -23.28 -21.05 -7.92
C ALA A 2 -21.93 -20.38 -7.60
N LYS A 3 -21.14 -20.95 -6.68
CA LYS A 3 -19.74 -20.57 -6.44
C LYS A 3 -18.99 -20.82 -7.75
N ARG A 4 -18.46 -19.76 -8.37
CA ARG A 4 -17.56 -19.88 -9.54
C ARG A 4 -16.41 -20.84 -9.19
N PRO A 5 -16.05 -21.79 -10.06
CA PRO A 5 -14.93 -22.68 -9.82
C PRO A 5 -13.65 -21.86 -9.66
N ARG A 6 -12.90 -22.12 -8.57
CA ARG A 6 -11.58 -21.51 -8.35
C ARG A 6 -10.61 -22.17 -9.34
N SER A 7 -9.83 -21.36 -10.05
CA SER A 7 -8.74 -21.86 -10.89
C SER A 7 -7.82 -22.77 -10.06
N PRO A 8 -7.47 -23.98 -10.53
CA PRO A 8 -6.59 -24.90 -9.81
C PRO A 8 -5.21 -24.29 -9.51
N ASN A 9 -4.78 -23.34 -10.34
CA ASN A 9 -3.52 -22.59 -10.22
C ASN A 9 -3.77 -21.08 -9.96
N GLY A 10 -4.94 -20.73 -9.41
CA GLY A 10 -5.33 -19.35 -9.20
C GLY A 10 -4.49 -18.68 -8.12
N ILE A 11 -3.99 -17.47 -8.41
CA ILE A 11 -3.40 -16.57 -7.40
C ILE A 11 -4.31 -16.50 -6.17
N ASN A 12 -3.83 -17.05 -5.05
CA ASN A 12 -4.55 -17.07 -3.79
C ASN A 12 -4.03 -15.94 -2.90
N VAL A 13 -4.76 -14.82 -2.90
CA VAL A 13 -4.43 -13.63 -2.10
C VAL A 13 -4.40 -13.93 -0.61
N HIS A 14 -5.29 -14.80 -0.12
CA HIS A 14 -5.32 -15.16 1.30
C HIS A 14 -4.03 -15.88 1.68
N ARG A 15 -3.68 -16.95 0.96
CA ARG A 15 -2.45 -17.72 1.21
C ARG A 15 -1.19 -16.86 1.05
N PHE A 16 -1.18 -15.98 0.05
CA PHE A 16 -0.05 -15.06 -0.15
C PHE A 16 0.12 -14.11 1.04
N LEU A 17 -0.95 -13.43 1.47
CA LEU A 17 -0.91 -12.49 2.59
C LEU A 17 -0.69 -13.17 3.94
N GLU A 18 -1.21 -14.39 4.13
CA GLU A 18 -0.90 -15.24 5.29
C GLU A 18 0.59 -15.53 5.43
N GLY A 19 1.31 -15.69 4.31
CA GLY A 19 2.77 -15.83 4.30
C GLY A 19 3.53 -14.63 4.87
N TYR A 20 2.88 -13.47 4.95
CA TYR A 20 3.40 -12.25 5.60
C TYR A 20 2.73 -11.97 6.95
N GLY A 21 1.90 -12.89 7.48
CA GLY A 21 1.15 -12.68 8.71
C GLY A 21 0.00 -11.68 8.58
N ILE A 22 -0.51 -11.44 7.36
CA ILE A 22 -1.60 -10.50 7.10
C ILE A 22 -2.94 -11.22 7.00
N LYS A 23 -3.92 -10.78 7.78
CA LYS A 23 -5.29 -11.27 7.74
C LYS A 23 -6.08 -10.57 6.65
N VAL A 24 -6.84 -11.32 5.87
CA VAL A 24 -7.77 -10.78 4.88
C VAL A 24 -9.19 -10.88 5.40
N LEU A 25 -9.85 -9.73 5.55
CA LEU A 25 -11.25 -9.63 6.00
C LEU A 25 -12.18 -9.17 4.86
N PRO A 26 -13.49 -9.45 4.93
CA PRO A 26 -14.48 -8.87 4.02
C PRO A 26 -14.43 -7.34 3.96
N TYR A 27 -14.67 -6.76 2.79
CA TYR A 27 -14.65 -5.30 2.61
C TYR A 27 -15.76 -4.58 3.41
N THR A 28 -16.89 -5.26 3.64
CA THR A 28 -18.01 -4.75 4.46
C THR A 28 -17.57 -4.36 5.86
N ASP A 29 -16.60 -5.08 6.41
CA ASP A 29 -16.15 -4.94 7.79
C ASP A 29 -15.22 -3.71 7.95
N ALA A 30 -14.80 -3.08 6.85
CA ALA A 30 -13.93 -1.91 6.87
C ALA A 30 -14.60 -0.64 7.43
N ARG A 31 -15.95 -0.55 7.36
CA ARG A 31 -16.69 0.68 7.70
C ARG A 31 -16.80 0.97 9.20
N GLY A 32 -16.52 -0.01 10.06
CA GLY A 32 -16.66 0.12 11.52
C GLY A 32 -15.41 0.65 12.25
N TRP A 33 -14.27 0.77 11.56
CA TRP A 33 -12.99 1.01 12.22
C TRP A 33 -12.51 2.45 12.00
N LYS A 34 -12.49 3.23 13.09
CA LYS A 34 -11.84 4.55 13.13
C LYS A 34 -10.33 4.41 12.91
N ASP A 35 -9.74 3.39 13.54
CA ASP A 35 -8.35 2.99 13.41
C ASP A 35 -8.29 1.55 12.91
N ARG A 36 -7.56 1.32 11.81
CA ARG A 36 -7.45 -0.01 11.23
C ARG A 36 -6.55 -0.90 12.09
N PRO A 37 -6.92 -2.16 12.35
CA PRO A 37 -6.02 -3.10 13.01
C PRO A 37 -4.76 -3.33 12.19
N ALA A 38 -3.65 -3.57 12.89
CA ALA A 38 -2.37 -3.89 12.27
C ALA A 38 -2.46 -5.21 11.47
N ASN A 39 -1.76 -5.27 10.33
CA ASN A 39 -1.66 -6.45 9.47
C ASN A 39 -3.03 -6.99 9.00
N VAL A 40 -3.98 -6.10 8.71
CA VAL A 40 -5.29 -6.47 8.18
C VAL A 40 -5.57 -5.77 6.86
N VAL A 41 -5.87 -6.57 5.83
CA VAL A 41 -6.35 -6.09 4.53
C VAL A 41 -7.85 -6.36 4.43
N TYR A 42 -8.64 -5.29 4.26
CA TYR A 42 -10.09 -5.42 4.00
C TYR A 42 -10.34 -5.49 2.49
N GLY A 43 -10.74 -6.68 2.03
CA GLY A 43 -10.85 -7.00 0.62
C GLY A 43 -9.49 -7.19 -0.04
N GLY A 44 -9.31 -8.28 -0.78
CA GLY A 44 -8.03 -8.59 -1.41
C GLY A 44 -7.89 -8.10 -2.85
N ARG A 45 -8.80 -7.25 -3.37
CA ARG A 45 -8.92 -7.02 -4.82
C ARG A 45 -7.74 -6.23 -5.40
N THR A 46 -7.23 -5.24 -4.68
CA THR A 46 -6.07 -4.46 -5.14
C THR A 46 -4.82 -5.32 -5.10
N VAL A 47 -4.57 -6.02 -3.99
CA VAL A 47 -3.48 -7.00 -3.88
C VAL A 47 -3.56 -8.05 -5.00
N ALA A 48 -4.73 -8.65 -5.25
CA ALA A 48 -4.93 -9.61 -6.35
C ALA A 48 -4.53 -9.05 -7.72
N ARG A 49 -4.84 -7.77 -7.98
CA ARG A 49 -4.51 -7.10 -9.23
C ARG A 49 -3.01 -6.85 -9.35
N LEU A 50 -2.36 -6.47 -8.26
CA LEU A 50 -0.91 -6.23 -8.25
C LEU A 50 -0.13 -7.55 -8.36
N MET A 51 -0.55 -8.61 -7.65
CA MET A 51 0.05 -9.94 -7.76
C MET A 51 0.03 -10.51 -9.18
N ARG A 52 -1.03 -10.21 -9.96
CA ARG A 52 -1.11 -10.62 -11.37
C ARG A 52 -0.13 -9.88 -12.27
N ARG A 53 0.31 -8.69 -11.87
CA ARG A 53 1.27 -7.89 -12.62
C ARG A 53 2.69 -8.27 -12.23
N ASP A 54 2.94 -8.31 -10.93
CA ASP A 54 4.25 -8.59 -10.36
C ASP A 54 4.08 -9.09 -8.92
N MET A 55 4.32 -10.38 -8.70
CA MET A 55 4.16 -11.01 -7.40
C MET A 55 5.28 -10.62 -6.43
N GLU A 56 6.51 -10.48 -6.92
CA GLU A 56 7.68 -10.16 -6.09
C GLU A 56 7.61 -8.73 -5.59
N LEU A 57 7.31 -7.78 -6.49
CA LEU A 57 7.10 -6.39 -6.12
C LEU A 57 5.91 -6.24 -5.17
N THR A 58 4.84 -7.02 -5.36
CA THR A 58 3.72 -7.00 -4.41
C THR A 58 4.16 -7.48 -3.01
N GLY A 59 5.04 -8.47 -2.93
CA GLY A 59 5.64 -8.91 -1.67
C GLY A 59 6.55 -7.87 -1.03
N LEU A 60 7.30 -7.13 -1.84
CA LEU A 60 8.11 -6.00 -1.37
C LEU A 60 7.22 -4.89 -0.79
N VAL A 61 6.13 -4.51 -1.47
CA VAL A 61 5.16 -3.52 -0.98
C VAL A 61 4.60 -3.92 0.38
N VAL A 62 4.23 -5.20 0.55
CA VAL A 62 3.73 -5.72 1.82
C VAL A 62 4.75 -5.48 2.94
N ARG A 63 6.01 -5.89 2.74
CA ARG A 63 7.07 -5.70 3.74
C ARG A 63 7.37 -4.24 4.04
N CYS A 64 7.33 -3.38 3.03
CA CYS A 64 7.50 -1.92 3.20
C CYS A 64 6.39 -1.33 4.09
N ILE A 65 5.13 -1.72 3.87
CA ILE A 65 4.01 -1.27 4.70
C ILE A 65 4.15 -1.79 6.14
N GLN A 66 4.51 -3.06 6.34
CA GLN A 66 4.71 -3.63 7.69
C GLN A 66 5.82 -2.88 8.45
N THR A 67 6.92 -2.58 7.77
CA THR A 67 8.08 -1.92 8.36
C THR A 67 7.80 -0.45 8.69
N SER A 68 7.04 0.24 7.83
CA SER A 68 6.63 1.63 8.06
C SER A 68 5.53 1.74 9.11
N ASN A 69 4.35 1.18 8.83
CA ASN A 69 3.19 1.21 9.72
C ASN A 69 2.19 0.10 9.35
N PRO A 70 2.06 -0.97 10.15
CA PRO A 70 1.23 -2.12 9.81
C PRO A 70 -0.28 -1.83 9.84
N THR A 71 -0.73 -0.64 10.24
CA THR A 71 -2.14 -0.23 10.16
C THR A 71 -2.54 0.34 8.79
N CYS A 72 -1.56 0.58 7.90
CA CYS A 72 -1.77 1.24 6.61
C CYS A 72 -2.14 0.30 5.44
N PHE A 73 -2.68 -0.88 5.73
CA PHE A 73 -3.16 -1.82 4.71
C PHE A 73 -4.55 -1.44 4.16
N ASP A 74 -4.59 -0.38 3.35
CA ASP A 74 -5.75 -0.02 2.54
C ASP A 74 -5.41 0.08 1.04
N ASP A 75 -6.43 -0.03 0.19
CA ASP A 75 -6.27 -0.05 -1.27
C ASP A 75 -5.52 1.17 -1.81
N VAL A 76 -5.69 2.36 -1.20
CA VAL A 76 -5.07 3.60 -1.66
C VAL A 76 -3.58 3.60 -1.29
N VAL A 77 -3.23 3.24 -0.06
CA VAL A 77 -1.82 3.14 0.36
C VAL A 77 -1.11 2.04 -0.43
N ILE A 78 -1.68 0.83 -0.50
CA ILE A 78 -1.08 -0.31 -1.22
C ILE A 78 -0.76 0.08 -2.67
N LEU A 79 -1.71 0.71 -3.37
CA LEU A 79 -1.50 1.15 -4.74
C LEU A 79 -0.45 2.26 -4.85
N SER A 80 -0.43 3.21 -3.91
CA SER A 80 0.52 4.33 -3.93
C SER A 80 1.96 3.86 -3.70
N VAL A 81 2.16 2.98 -2.71
CA VAL A 81 3.47 2.37 -2.41
C VAL A 81 3.94 1.52 -3.59
N TRP A 82 3.06 0.70 -4.19
CA TRP A 82 3.41 -0.08 -5.37
C TRP A 82 3.88 0.81 -6.53
N ARG A 83 3.14 1.88 -6.84
CA ARG A 83 3.51 2.83 -7.91
C ARG A 83 4.83 3.54 -7.63
N PHE A 84 5.02 3.98 -6.40
CA PHE A 84 6.25 4.66 -5.99
C PHE A 84 7.47 3.73 -6.14
N ILE A 85 7.40 2.51 -5.62
CA ILE A 85 8.50 1.54 -5.74
C ILE A 85 8.74 1.18 -7.20
N SER A 86 7.69 0.90 -8.00
CA SER A 86 7.84 0.64 -9.44
C SER A 86 8.54 1.78 -10.18
N ALA A 87 8.21 3.03 -9.86
CA ALA A 87 8.73 4.19 -10.60
C ALA A 87 10.15 4.58 -10.17
N HIS A 88 10.43 4.54 -8.87
CA HIS A 88 11.65 5.16 -8.32
C HIS A 88 12.65 4.16 -7.75
N MET A 89 12.22 2.94 -7.41
CA MET A 89 13.03 1.99 -6.63
C MET A 89 13.09 0.59 -7.22
N ALA A 90 12.54 0.36 -8.42
CA ALA A 90 12.48 -0.96 -9.04
C ALA A 90 13.86 -1.60 -9.29
N HIS A 91 14.89 -0.77 -9.47
CA HIS A 91 16.27 -1.21 -9.67
C HIS A 91 17.04 -1.49 -8.36
N ARG A 92 16.45 -1.15 -7.20
CA ARG A 92 17.11 -1.23 -5.89
C ARG A 92 16.89 -2.59 -5.25
N LYS A 93 17.80 -2.99 -4.35
CA LYS A 93 17.66 -4.25 -3.61
C LYS A 93 16.54 -4.13 -2.59
N ALA A 94 15.75 -5.20 -2.45
CA ALA A 94 14.61 -5.25 -1.54
C ALA A 94 14.93 -4.84 -0.09
N PRO A 95 16.03 -5.28 0.55
CA PRO A 95 16.35 -4.86 1.92
C PRO A 95 16.52 -3.35 2.08
N ASP A 96 17.15 -2.69 1.11
CA ASP A 96 17.41 -1.25 1.15
C ASP A 96 16.10 -0.47 1.06
N VAL A 97 15.20 -0.88 0.16
CA VAL A 97 13.86 -0.27 0.01
C VAL A 97 13.05 -0.45 1.30
N ILE A 98 13.08 -1.64 1.90
CA ILE A 98 12.39 -1.92 3.16
C ILE A 98 12.93 -1.02 4.29
N GLN A 99 14.26 -0.87 4.38
CA GLN A 99 14.90 -0.04 5.39
C GLN A 99 14.49 1.43 5.26
N GLU A 100 14.41 1.96 4.05
CA GLU A 100 13.97 3.35 3.84
C GLU A 100 12.52 3.56 4.20
N PHE A 101 11.63 2.62 3.83
CA PHE A 101 10.24 2.69 4.26
C PHE A 101 10.11 2.62 5.79
N GLY A 102 11.03 1.95 6.50
CA GLY A 102 11.09 1.96 7.95
C GLY A 102 11.41 3.33 8.58
N ARG A 103 11.93 4.29 7.80
CA ARG A 103 12.19 5.67 8.25
C ARG A 103 11.00 6.61 7.99
N VAL A 104 9.98 6.13 7.29
CA VAL A 104 8.82 6.91 6.87
C VAL A 104 7.59 6.46 7.65
N ASP A 105 6.80 7.39 8.19
CA ASP A 105 5.49 7.07 8.78
C ASP A 105 4.38 7.17 7.72
N LEU A 106 3.97 6.02 7.18
CA LEU A 106 2.87 5.95 6.21
C LEU A 106 1.53 6.43 6.77
N ALA A 107 1.27 6.31 8.07
CA ALA A 107 0.04 6.83 8.66
C ALA A 107 0.05 8.35 8.67
N HIS A 108 1.18 8.96 9.02
CA HIS A 108 1.37 10.40 8.90
C HIS A 108 1.20 10.88 7.45
N ILE A 109 1.88 10.24 6.49
CA ILE A 109 1.77 10.58 5.06
C ILE A 109 0.32 10.48 4.59
N LYS A 110 -0.38 9.39 4.91
CA LYS A 110 -1.80 9.20 4.55
C LYS A 110 -2.67 10.32 5.14
N LYS A 111 -2.50 10.64 6.42
CA LYS A 111 -3.24 11.70 7.10
C LYS A 111 -2.99 13.07 6.45
N ARG A 112 -1.72 13.38 6.14
CA ARG A 112 -1.34 14.62 5.44
C ARG A 112 -1.92 14.66 4.02
N ALA A 113 -1.86 13.58 3.26
CA ALA A 113 -2.45 13.48 1.93
C ALA A 113 -3.96 13.72 1.94
N HIS A 114 -4.69 13.19 2.95
CA HIS A 114 -6.12 13.47 3.10
C HIS A 114 -6.40 14.95 3.34
N ARG A 115 -5.61 15.64 4.18
CA ARG A 115 -5.73 17.07 4.43
C ARG A 115 -5.42 17.92 3.19
N LEU A 116 -4.42 17.52 2.39
CA LEU A 116 -4.09 18.20 1.14
C LEU A 116 -5.18 18.04 0.08
N VAL A 117 -5.89 16.91 0.09
CA VAL A 117 -6.93 16.63 -0.91
C VAL A 117 -8.28 17.22 -0.54
N ASN A 118 -8.64 17.25 0.74
CA ASN A 118 -9.94 17.70 1.21
C ASN A 118 -9.81 19.07 1.89
N GLY A 119 -10.31 20.12 1.25
CA GLY A 119 -10.50 21.43 1.85
C GLY A 119 -11.95 21.65 2.27
N SER A 120 -12.21 22.74 2.99
CA SER A 120 -13.56 23.11 3.44
C SER A 120 -14.54 23.37 2.28
N TYR A 121 -14.03 23.72 1.10
CA TYR A 121 -14.82 24.10 -0.08
C TYR A 121 -14.81 23.06 -1.19
N GLY A 122 -14.18 21.90 -0.98
CA GLY A 122 -14.18 20.83 -1.98
C GLY A 122 -12.95 19.95 -1.96
N ARG A 123 -12.81 19.19 -3.05
CA ARG A 123 -11.77 18.18 -3.22
C ARG A 123 -10.80 18.62 -4.32
N MET A 124 -9.53 18.76 -3.98
CA MET A 124 -8.48 19.26 -4.88
C MET A 124 -7.90 18.18 -5.81
N GLY A 125 -8.05 16.88 -5.49
CA GLY A 125 -7.47 15.82 -6.34
C GLY A 125 -7.63 14.39 -5.81
N LYS A 126 -6.73 13.50 -6.24
CA LYS A 126 -6.72 12.10 -5.77
C LYS A 126 -5.76 11.92 -4.59
N THR A 127 -6.20 11.15 -3.59
CA THR A 127 -5.39 10.90 -2.38
C THR A 127 -4.13 10.09 -2.70
N TRP A 128 -4.20 9.14 -3.63
CA TRP A 128 -3.03 8.34 -4.03
C TRP A 128 -1.94 9.19 -4.70
N GLU A 129 -2.30 10.23 -5.46
CA GLU A 129 -1.33 11.15 -6.06
C GLU A 129 -0.56 11.90 -4.97
N LYS A 130 -1.27 12.42 -3.97
CA LYS A 130 -0.65 13.14 -2.85
C LYS A 130 0.18 12.23 -1.95
N ILE A 131 -0.21 10.97 -1.76
CA ILE A 131 0.65 9.99 -1.07
C ILE A 131 1.93 9.79 -1.88
N GLY A 132 1.84 9.60 -3.20
CA GLY A 132 3.01 9.46 -4.07
C GLY A 132 3.95 10.67 -3.99
N THR A 133 3.42 11.89 -4.06
CA THR A 133 4.21 13.12 -3.92
C THR A 133 4.91 13.21 -2.55
N LEU A 134 4.19 12.89 -1.47
CA LEU A 134 4.77 12.95 -0.12
C LEU A 134 5.81 11.85 0.12
N LEU A 135 5.66 10.67 -0.50
CA LEU A 135 6.70 9.64 -0.49
C LEU A 135 7.94 10.10 -1.25
N ALA A 136 7.77 10.72 -2.41
CA ALA A 136 8.87 11.30 -3.18
C ALA A 136 9.61 12.39 -2.38
N ASP A 137 8.88 13.33 -1.79
CA ASP A 137 9.44 14.39 -0.92
C ASP A 137 10.21 13.82 0.28
N ALA A 138 9.76 12.69 0.84
CA ALA A 138 10.38 12.09 2.01
C ALA A 138 11.58 11.19 1.70
N MET A 139 11.69 10.65 0.48
CA MET A 139 12.61 9.55 0.17
C MET A 139 13.54 9.81 -1.01
N ILE A 140 13.20 10.76 -1.89
CA ILE A 140 14.09 11.17 -2.98
C ILE A 140 14.93 12.32 -2.47
N GLU A 141 16.25 12.13 -2.46
CA GLU A 141 17.20 13.18 -2.09
C GLU A 141 16.96 14.42 -2.96
N GLN A 142 16.92 15.61 -2.35
CA GLN A 142 16.87 16.86 -3.10
C GLN A 142 18.22 17.03 -3.80
N GLU A 143 18.21 17.24 -5.12
CA GLU A 143 19.40 17.75 -5.81
C GLU A 143 19.85 19.03 -5.08
N HIS A 144 21.02 18.99 -4.45
CA HIS A 144 21.66 20.21 -3.99
C HIS A 144 21.94 21.05 -5.23
N ALA A 145 21.21 22.16 -5.38
CA ALA A 145 21.50 23.16 -6.38
C ALA A 145 22.96 23.59 -6.21
N ALA A 146 23.78 23.27 -7.23
CA ALA A 146 25.19 23.61 -7.32
C ALA A 146 25.42 25.12 -7.43
#